data_AF-D5U141-F1
#
_entry.id   AF-D5U141-F1
#
_cell.length_a   1.000
_cell.length_b   1.000
_cell.length_c   1.000
_cell.angle_alpha   90.00
_cell.angle_beta   90.00
_cell.angle_gamma   90.00
#
_symmetry.space_group_name_H-M   'P 1'
#
loop_
_entity.id
_entity.type
_entity.pdbx_description
1 polymer ?
#
loop_
_entity_poly.entity_id
_entity_poly.type
_entity_poly.pdbx_seq_one_letter_code
_entity_poly.pdbx_strand_id
1 'polypeptide(L)'
;MSRETDTVKLLKTLLGSYSPSGKEVERFAGVAKLNKLYLAYLRRVGDSLWDELVHEEARYRWFTRNAAEVVGVLESIGATYALYKFRRPFEHVSVDLDILVRVEDVPRAVRALVSRGFKVVVWEPYTATLDRGGFIVDLYTHPSFAWVVYMDGGGLLDCCVEEVDVGDLVAKALSREAEVAVAAAHAVYKEHLVLLMDCLVAWSWLNKRAWNIAAEHRVEESLEMLLETCSLIRNNLVEAPCRLKPSIMLRAYMGKLVNDPLLRGTLLNIAKYFTSRRDIGEKIVSRITRKSY
;
A
#
# COMPACT_ATOMS: atom_id res chain seq x y z
N MET A 1 -33.97 -5.26 -12.24
CA MET A 1 -32.55 -5.27 -12.68
C MET A 1 -31.75 -4.47 -11.66
N SER A 2 -30.79 -5.09 -10.97
CA SER A 2 -29.92 -4.37 -10.03
C SER A 2 -29.07 -3.36 -10.81
N ARG A 3 -29.01 -2.11 -10.34
CA ARG A 3 -28.20 -1.04 -10.94
C ARG A 3 -26.73 -1.39 -10.69
N GLU A 4 -25.92 -1.37 -11.75
CA GLU A 4 -24.47 -1.59 -11.64
C GLU A 4 -23.82 -0.48 -10.79
N THR A 5 -22.91 -0.88 -9.92
CA THR A 5 -22.13 -0.03 -9.01
C THR A 5 -21.14 0.83 -9.77
N ASP A 6 -20.79 1.98 -9.21
CA ASP A 6 -19.81 2.87 -9.82
C ASP A 6 -18.42 2.21 -9.86
N THR A 7 -18.08 1.39 -8.85
CA THR A 7 -16.83 0.62 -8.82
C THR A 7 -16.71 -0.36 -9.99
N VAL A 8 -17.77 -1.13 -10.28
CA VAL A 8 -17.74 -2.10 -11.38
C VAL A 8 -17.71 -1.39 -12.73
N LYS A 9 -18.44 -0.28 -12.89
CA LYS A 9 -18.35 0.54 -14.11
C LYS A 9 -16.97 1.19 -14.28
N LEU A 10 -16.34 1.65 -13.21
CA LEU A 10 -14.95 2.12 -13.21
C LEU A 10 -14.02 1.00 -13.68
N LEU A 11 -14.15 -0.21 -13.11
CA LEU A 11 -13.36 -1.37 -13.50
C LEU A 11 -13.52 -1.68 -15.00
N LYS A 12 -14.76 -1.71 -15.51
CA LYS A 12 -15.03 -1.88 -16.94
C LYS A 12 -14.42 -0.77 -17.79
N THR A 13 -14.40 0.47 -17.29
CA THR A 13 -13.75 1.59 -17.97
C THR A 13 -12.26 1.34 -18.11
N LEU A 14 -11.58 1.00 -17.01
CA LEU A 14 -10.15 0.71 -16.97
C LEU A 14 -9.77 -0.48 -17.87
N LEU A 15 -10.62 -1.51 -17.94
CA LEU A 15 -10.46 -2.66 -18.84
C LEU A 15 -10.91 -2.38 -20.28
N GLY A 16 -11.45 -1.19 -20.54
CA GLY A 16 -11.86 -0.73 -21.86
C GLY A 16 -13.18 -1.28 -22.40
N SER A 17 -13.95 -2.00 -21.58
CA SER A 17 -15.27 -2.51 -21.95
C SER A 17 -16.43 -1.54 -21.67
N TYR A 18 -16.13 -0.36 -21.11
CA TYR A 18 -17.09 0.73 -20.90
C TYR A 18 -16.45 2.09 -21.22
N SER A 19 -17.24 3.02 -21.73
CA SER A 19 -16.84 4.41 -21.98
C SER A 19 -17.79 5.34 -21.22
N PRO A 20 -17.36 5.99 -20.12
CA PRO A 20 -18.21 6.93 -19.39
C PRO A 20 -18.50 8.16 -20.25
N SER A 21 -19.65 8.79 -20.01
CA SER A 21 -20.04 10.03 -20.70
C SER A 21 -20.74 11.01 -19.76
N GLY A 22 -20.68 12.30 -20.11
CA GLY A 22 -21.27 13.38 -19.32
C GLY A 22 -20.84 13.33 -17.85
N LYS A 23 -21.81 13.38 -16.93
CA LYS A 23 -21.55 13.38 -15.47
C LYS A 23 -20.89 12.10 -14.94
N GLU A 24 -20.91 10.99 -15.69
CA GLU A 24 -20.23 9.78 -15.25
C GLU A 24 -18.71 9.93 -15.26
N VAL A 25 -18.17 10.80 -16.12
CA VAL A 25 -16.72 11.05 -16.20
C VAL A 25 -16.20 11.61 -14.88
N GLU A 26 -16.80 12.71 -14.43
CA GLU A 26 -16.44 13.35 -13.15
C GLU A 26 -16.72 12.45 -11.95
N ARG A 27 -17.85 11.71 -11.98
CA ARG A 27 -18.21 10.78 -10.90
C ARG A 27 -17.17 9.66 -10.75
N PHE A 28 -16.76 9.04 -11.86
CA PHE A 28 -15.76 7.97 -11.82
C PHE A 28 -14.35 8.47 -11.52
N ALA A 29 -14.00 9.71 -11.90
CA ALA A 29 -12.77 10.34 -11.43
C ALA A 29 -12.71 10.38 -9.89
N GLY A 30 -13.81 10.74 -9.24
CA GLY A 30 -13.93 10.71 -7.78
C GLY A 30 -13.74 9.31 -7.18
N VAL A 31 -14.38 8.29 -7.77
CA VAL A 31 -14.24 6.88 -7.35
C VAL A 31 -12.81 6.38 -7.58
N ALA A 32 -12.18 6.75 -8.69
CA ALA A 32 -10.81 6.38 -9.03
C ALA A 32 -9.80 6.98 -8.04
N LYS A 33 -9.98 8.24 -7.61
CA LYS A 33 -9.18 8.87 -6.55
C LYS A 33 -9.25 8.07 -5.24
N LEU A 34 -10.46 7.70 -4.82
CA LEU A 34 -10.67 6.91 -3.60
C LEU A 34 -10.07 5.50 -3.68
N ASN A 35 -9.82 4.99 -4.88
CA ASN A 35 -9.32 3.63 -5.08
C ASN A 35 -7.87 3.59 -5.57
N LYS A 36 -7.12 4.70 -5.54
CA LYS A 36 -5.73 4.80 -6.06
C LYS A 36 -5.60 4.45 -7.55
N LEU A 37 -6.61 4.74 -8.35
CA LEU A 37 -6.67 4.42 -9.78
C LEU A 37 -6.82 5.66 -10.67
N TYR A 38 -6.61 6.85 -10.12
CA TYR A 38 -6.91 8.10 -10.79
C TYR A 38 -6.09 8.34 -12.06
N LEU A 39 -4.77 8.15 -12.00
CA LEU A 39 -3.90 8.28 -13.19
C LEU A 39 -4.32 7.30 -14.30
N ALA A 40 -4.52 6.03 -13.96
CA ALA A 40 -4.99 5.02 -14.90
C ALA A 40 -6.35 5.36 -15.51
N TYR A 41 -7.26 5.91 -14.71
CA TYR A 41 -8.55 6.38 -15.17
C TYR A 41 -8.43 7.56 -16.13
N LEU A 42 -7.64 8.59 -15.78
CA LEU A 42 -7.39 9.77 -16.61
C LEU A 42 -6.82 9.39 -17.97
N ARG A 43 -5.84 8.48 -18.01
CA ARG A 43 -5.28 7.95 -19.27
C ARG A 43 -6.33 7.28 -20.14
N ARG A 44 -7.36 6.70 -19.54
CA ARG A 44 -8.42 5.98 -20.25
C ARG A 44 -9.48 6.92 -20.84
N VAL A 45 -9.82 7.99 -20.12
CA VAL A 45 -10.81 8.99 -20.59
C VAL A 45 -10.20 10.14 -21.37
N GLY A 46 -8.88 10.26 -21.35
CA GLY A 46 -8.07 11.13 -22.21
C GLY A 46 -8.56 12.57 -22.21
N ASP A 47 -8.94 13.03 -23.40
CA ASP A 47 -9.34 14.41 -23.70
C ASP A 47 -10.46 14.95 -22.81
N SER A 48 -11.30 14.07 -22.23
CA SER A 48 -12.39 14.49 -21.35
C SER A 48 -11.92 15.19 -20.07
N LEU A 49 -10.69 14.91 -19.63
CA LEU A 49 -10.06 15.48 -18.42
C LEU A 49 -8.58 15.79 -18.68
N TRP A 50 -8.28 16.40 -19.84
CA TRP A 50 -6.91 16.60 -20.31
C TRP A 50 -6.02 17.37 -19.32
N ASP A 51 -6.51 18.49 -18.77
CA ASP A 51 -5.73 19.30 -17.83
C ASP A 51 -5.37 18.52 -16.55
N GLU A 52 -6.30 17.69 -16.06
CA GLU A 52 -6.07 16.81 -14.92
C GLU A 52 -5.05 15.72 -15.26
N LEU A 53 -5.13 15.13 -16.47
CA LEU A 53 -4.18 14.13 -16.95
C LEU A 53 -2.76 14.70 -17.03
N VAL A 54 -2.58 15.87 -17.64
CA VAL A 54 -1.27 16.53 -17.75
C VAL A 54 -0.67 16.80 -16.37
N HIS A 55 -1.49 17.27 -15.43
CA HIS A 55 -1.06 17.52 -14.06
C HIS A 55 -0.65 16.22 -13.34
N GLU A 56 -1.47 15.18 -13.42
CA GLU A 56 -1.22 13.93 -12.71
C GLU A 56 -0.01 13.17 -13.30
N GLU A 57 0.20 13.24 -14.62
CA GLU A 57 1.41 12.73 -15.28
C GLU A 57 2.68 13.47 -14.84
N ALA A 58 2.60 14.79 -14.65
CA ALA A 58 3.72 15.57 -14.13
C ALA A 58 4.06 15.15 -12.68
N ARG A 59 3.05 14.90 -11.85
CA ARG A 59 3.22 14.37 -10.49
C ARG A 59 3.81 12.97 -10.49
N TYR A 60 3.36 12.09 -11.39
CA TYR A 60 3.91 10.75 -11.55
C TYR A 60 5.41 10.79 -11.91
N ARG A 61 5.79 11.60 -12.91
CA ARG A 61 7.20 11.80 -13.28
C ARG A 61 8.04 12.38 -12.15
N TRP A 62 7.47 13.30 -11.35
CA TRP A 62 8.15 13.83 -10.18
C TRP A 62 8.36 12.75 -9.11
N PHE A 63 7.35 11.92 -8.84
CA PHE A 63 7.45 10.80 -7.91
C PHE A 63 8.51 9.80 -8.34
N THR A 64 8.47 9.32 -9.59
CA THR A 64 9.42 8.33 -10.12
C THR A 64 10.86 8.83 -10.08
N ARG A 65 11.11 10.12 -10.39
CA ARG A 65 12.46 10.71 -10.28
C ARG A 65 12.98 10.73 -8.85
N ASN A 66 12.14 11.11 -7.88
CA ASN A 66 12.55 11.09 -6.48
C ASN A 66 12.76 9.65 -5.97
N ALA A 67 11.92 8.71 -6.39
CA ALA A 67 12.10 7.30 -6.06
C ALA A 67 13.41 6.74 -6.61
N ALA A 68 13.75 7.05 -7.87
CA ALA A 68 15.03 6.69 -8.48
C ALA A 68 16.22 7.26 -7.69
N GLU A 69 16.14 8.52 -7.24
CA GLU A 69 17.20 9.11 -6.40
C GLU A 69 17.37 8.37 -5.08
N VAL A 70 16.28 8.08 -4.37
CA VAL A 70 16.33 7.37 -3.08
C VAL A 70 16.90 5.97 -3.24
N VAL A 71 16.43 5.23 -4.25
CA VAL A 71 16.97 3.92 -4.61
C VAL A 71 18.46 4.02 -4.91
N GLY A 72 18.88 4.98 -5.73
CA GLY A 72 20.30 5.18 -6.07
C GLY A 72 21.17 5.45 -4.84
N VAL A 73 20.64 6.16 -3.84
CA VAL A 73 21.31 6.36 -2.55
C VAL A 73 21.45 5.04 -1.79
N LEU A 74 20.38 4.25 -1.69
CA LEU A 74 20.39 2.96 -0.98
C LEU A 74 21.32 1.94 -1.63
N GLU A 75 21.34 1.88 -2.97
CA GLU A 75 22.30 1.06 -3.73
C GLU A 75 23.74 1.53 -3.52
N SER A 76 24.01 2.84 -3.53
CA SER A 76 25.37 3.38 -3.36
C SER A 76 26.00 3.03 -2.00
N ILE A 77 25.18 2.78 -0.98
CA ILE A 77 25.65 2.33 0.33
C ILE A 77 25.57 0.81 0.49
N GLY A 78 25.12 0.06 -0.52
CA GLY A 78 24.94 -1.39 -0.44
C GLY A 78 23.95 -1.82 0.63
N ALA A 79 22.85 -1.06 0.80
CA ALA A 79 21.81 -1.43 1.76
C ALA A 79 21.06 -2.68 1.31
N THR A 80 20.62 -3.49 2.27
CA THR A 80 19.62 -4.54 2.02
C THR A 80 18.24 -3.94 2.17
N TYR A 81 17.55 -3.76 1.04
CA TYR A 81 16.25 -3.13 1.01
C TYR A 81 15.38 -3.72 -0.11
N ALA A 82 14.09 -3.42 -0.06
CA ALA A 82 13.16 -3.61 -1.15
C ALA A 82 12.08 -2.51 -1.11
N LEU A 83 11.74 -1.96 -2.27
CA LEU A 83 10.54 -1.15 -2.42
C LEU A 83 9.31 -1.97 -2.01
N TYR A 84 8.50 -1.40 -1.13
CA TYR A 84 7.36 -2.01 -0.48
C TYR A 84 6.10 -1.26 -0.91
N LYS A 85 5.02 -1.98 -1.24
CA LYS A 85 3.78 -1.37 -1.78
C LYS A 85 3.99 -0.58 -3.08
N PHE A 86 5.08 -0.82 -3.78
CA PHE A 86 5.48 -0.02 -4.94
C PHE A 86 4.93 -0.58 -6.25
N ARG A 87 5.00 -1.91 -6.42
CA ARG A 87 4.55 -2.54 -7.68
C ARG A 87 3.03 -2.58 -7.68
N ARG A 88 2.42 -2.07 -8.75
CA ARG A 88 0.96 -2.14 -8.95
C ARG A 88 0.63 -2.52 -10.40
N PRO A 89 -0.50 -3.22 -10.66
CA PRO A 89 -0.93 -3.53 -12.03
C PRO A 89 -1.28 -2.27 -12.85
N PHE A 90 -1.56 -1.16 -12.17
CA PHE A 90 -1.80 0.14 -12.76
C PHE A 90 -0.89 1.17 -12.11
N GLU A 91 -0.34 2.07 -12.92
CA GLU A 91 0.43 3.21 -12.41
C GLU A 91 -0.48 4.15 -11.62
N HIS A 92 0.03 4.63 -10.50
CA HIS A 92 -0.65 5.57 -9.62
C HIS A 92 0.38 6.55 -9.05
N VAL A 93 -0.09 7.75 -8.70
CA VAL A 93 0.73 8.74 -8.02
C VAL A 93 0.62 8.48 -6.52
N SER A 94 1.71 8.00 -5.92
CA SER A 94 1.85 7.95 -4.46
C SER A 94 2.45 9.26 -3.93
N VAL A 95 2.22 9.55 -2.65
CA VAL A 95 2.81 10.71 -1.95
C VAL A 95 3.98 10.27 -1.08
N ASP A 96 3.94 9.02 -0.65
CA ASP A 96 4.93 8.29 0.11
C ASP A 96 5.61 7.22 -0.75
N LEU A 97 6.92 7.06 -0.54
CA LEU A 97 7.70 5.93 -0.99
C LEU A 97 7.99 5.03 0.21
N ASP A 98 7.31 3.89 0.27
CA ASP A 98 7.60 2.91 1.32
C ASP A 98 8.71 1.95 0.92
N ILE A 99 9.64 1.71 1.84
CA ILE A 99 10.79 0.85 1.62
C ILE A 99 10.97 -0.06 2.83
N LEU A 100 11.08 -1.37 2.61
CA LEU A 100 11.58 -2.28 3.62
C LEU A 100 13.10 -2.22 3.62
N VAL A 101 13.70 -2.04 4.79
CA VAL A 101 15.14 -1.95 4.98
C VAL A 101 15.53 -2.85 6.13
N ARG A 102 16.62 -3.59 5.95
CA ARG A 102 17.21 -4.41 7.00
C ARG A 102 17.60 -3.53 8.20
N VAL A 103 17.30 -3.99 9.42
CA VAL A 103 17.40 -3.16 10.63
C VAL A 103 18.80 -2.59 10.84
N GLU A 104 19.84 -3.36 10.51
CA GLU A 104 21.24 -2.95 10.61
C GLU A 104 21.60 -1.80 9.65
N ASP A 105 20.88 -1.67 8.53
CA ASP A 105 21.14 -0.67 7.50
C ASP A 105 20.37 0.64 7.73
N VAL A 106 19.34 0.66 8.59
CA VAL A 106 18.51 1.86 8.83
C VAL A 106 19.35 3.09 9.22
N PRO A 107 20.29 3.02 10.19
CA PRO A 107 21.08 4.20 10.55
C PRO A 107 21.93 4.73 9.39
N ARG A 108 22.43 3.83 8.52
CA ARG A 108 23.25 4.20 7.35
C ARG A 108 22.37 4.82 6.27
N ALA A 109 21.22 4.20 5.96
CA ALA A 109 20.24 4.70 5.02
C ALA A 109 19.73 6.09 5.40
N VAL A 110 19.37 6.30 6.67
CA VAL A 110 18.91 7.59 7.18
C VAL A 110 20.00 8.65 7.03
N ARG A 111 21.25 8.37 7.45
CA ARG A 111 22.36 9.32 7.29
C ARG A 111 22.60 9.68 5.83
N ALA A 112 22.55 8.69 4.93
CA ALA A 112 22.75 8.90 3.51
C ALA A 112 21.64 9.78 2.90
N LEU A 113 20.38 9.52 3.24
CA LEU A 113 19.26 10.36 2.78
C LEU A 113 19.31 11.77 3.38
N VAL A 114 19.66 11.91 4.65
CA VAL A 114 19.84 13.24 5.28
C VAL A 114 20.94 14.03 4.57
N SER A 115 22.02 13.39 4.12
CA SER A 115 23.06 14.04 3.31
C SER A 115 22.55 14.52 1.94
N ARG A 116 21.41 14.01 1.46
CA ARG A 116 20.69 14.45 0.25
C ARG A 116 19.56 15.45 0.54
N GLY A 117 19.55 16.05 1.73
CA GLY A 117 18.61 17.10 2.11
C GLY A 117 17.27 16.61 2.67
N PHE A 118 17.11 15.30 2.90
CA PHE A 118 15.97 14.78 3.63
C PHE A 118 16.05 15.15 5.12
N LYS A 119 14.89 15.31 5.76
CA LYS A 119 14.78 15.53 7.20
C LYS A 119 14.02 14.39 7.84
N VAL A 120 14.52 13.85 8.94
CA VAL A 120 13.78 12.86 9.74
C VAL A 120 12.62 13.59 10.41
N VAL A 121 11.39 13.22 10.07
CA VAL A 121 10.16 13.80 10.64
C VAL A 121 9.54 12.89 11.70
N VAL A 122 9.74 11.58 11.58
CA VAL A 122 9.28 10.58 12.55
C VAL A 122 10.36 9.53 12.75
N TRP A 123 10.61 9.18 14.01
CA TRP A 123 11.44 8.03 14.38
C TRP A 123 10.65 7.12 15.33
N GLU A 124 10.31 5.94 14.86
CA GLU A 124 9.52 4.95 15.57
C GLU A 124 10.23 3.59 15.59
N PRO A 125 9.83 2.64 16.46
CA PRO A 125 10.52 1.36 16.62
C PRO A 125 10.73 0.57 15.33
N TYR A 126 9.81 0.69 14.36
CA TYR A 126 9.84 -0.08 13.11
C TYR A 126 9.78 0.79 11.85
N THR A 127 9.85 2.11 12.00
CA THR A 127 9.74 3.05 10.88
C THR A 127 10.54 4.32 11.16
N ALA A 128 11.34 4.73 10.18
CA ALA A 128 11.87 6.09 10.11
C ALA A 128 11.24 6.79 8.91
N THR A 129 10.49 7.87 9.15
CA THR A 129 9.90 8.69 8.09
C THR A 129 10.78 9.90 7.85
N LEU A 130 11.11 10.13 6.57
CA LEU A 130 11.85 11.28 6.11
C LEU A 130 11.01 12.10 5.13
N ASP A 131 11.19 13.41 5.14
CA ASP A 131 10.56 14.33 4.18
C ASP A 131 11.62 15.15 3.45
N ARG A 132 11.37 15.41 2.17
CA ARG A 132 12.07 16.43 1.38
C ARG A 132 11.10 17.11 0.42
N GLY A 133 10.60 18.27 0.82
CA GLY A 133 9.80 19.13 -0.05
C GLY A 133 8.47 18.47 -0.46
N GLY A 134 7.86 17.71 0.45
CA GLY A 134 6.60 16.99 0.21
C GLY A 134 6.79 15.59 -0.36
N PHE A 135 8.03 15.15 -0.63
CA PHE A 135 8.32 13.75 -0.94
C PHE A 135 8.65 13.00 0.34
N ILE A 136 7.75 12.08 0.72
CA ILE A 136 7.85 11.32 1.96
C ILE A 136 8.50 9.97 1.66
N VAL A 137 9.48 9.58 2.47
CA VAL A 137 10.13 8.26 2.41
C VAL A 137 9.95 7.59 3.75
N ASP A 138 9.29 6.44 3.76
CA ASP A 138 9.17 5.61 4.95
C ASP A 138 10.12 4.42 4.85
N LEU A 139 11.09 4.36 5.77
CA LEU A 139 11.98 3.22 5.93
C LEU A 139 11.43 2.30 7.01
N TYR A 140 10.79 1.20 6.62
CA TYR A 140 10.24 0.19 7.50
C TYR A 140 11.26 -0.93 7.75
N THR A 141 11.39 -1.36 9.00
CA THR A 141 12.07 -2.65 9.30
C THR A 141 11.09 -3.81 9.26
N HIS A 142 9.85 -3.56 9.68
CA HIS A 142 8.75 -4.51 9.56
C HIS A 142 7.45 -3.76 9.21
N PRO A 143 6.58 -4.34 8.35
CA PRO A 143 5.21 -3.89 8.24
C PRO A 143 4.52 -3.94 9.62
N SER A 144 4.14 -2.76 10.11
CA SER A 144 3.62 -2.60 11.46
C SER A 144 2.53 -1.54 11.52
N PHE A 145 1.72 -1.63 12.57
CA PHE A 145 0.68 -0.66 12.89
C PHE A 145 0.60 -0.48 14.42
N ALA A 146 0.57 0.77 14.89
CA ALA A 146 0.60 1.09 16.33
C ALA A 146 1.75 0.38 17.08
N TRP A 147 2.91 0.28 16.42
CA TRP A 147 4.10 -0.44 16.89
C TRP A 147 3.89 -1.95 17.14
N VAL A 148 2.86 -2.54 16.53
CA VAL A 148 2.65 -3.98 16.45
C VAL A 148 3.01 -4.45 15.06
N VAL A 149 3.90 -5.44 15.00
CA VAL A 149 4.32 -6.03 13.74
C VAL A 149 3.26 -7.03 13.28
N TYR A 150 2.82 -6.88 12.03
CA TYR A 150 1.85 -7.80 11.43
C TYR A 150 2.44 -8.60 10.25
N MET A 151 3.63 -8.28 9.78
CA MET A 151 4.40 -9.17 8.91
C MET A 151 5.89 -9.05 9.23
N ASP A 152 6.62 -10.15 9.06
CA ASP A 152 8.06 -10.14 9.21
C ASP A 152 8.75 -9.51 7.98
N GLY A 153 9.16 -8.24 8.10
CA GLY A 153 9.95 -7.56 7.08
C GLY A 153 11.31 -8.19 6.77
N GLY A 154 11.96 -8.84 7.75
CA GLY A 154 13.22 -9.55 7.54
C GLY A 154 13.03 -10.74 6.60
N GLY A 155 12.06 -11.60 6.92
CA GLY A 155 11.67 -12.72 6.06
C GLY A 155 11.28 -12.28 4.64
N LEU A 156 10.54 -11.17 4.49
CA LEU A 156 10.20 -10.62 3.17
C LEU A 156 11.44 -10.21 2.37
N LEU A 157 12.43 -9.59 3.01
CA LEU A 157 13.70 -9.22 2.36
C LEU A 157 14.53 -10.44 1.95
N ASP A 158 14.40 -11.56 2.67
CA ASP A 158 15.17 -12.79 2.42
C ASP A 158 14.58 -13.63 1.27
N CYS A 159 13.25 -13.75 1.18
CA CYS A 159 12.60 -14.69 0.25
C CYS A 159 12.06 -14.06 -1.03
N CYS A 160 11.84 -12.75 -1.01
CA CYS A 160 10.75 -12.17 -1.78
C CYS A 160 11.15 -10.88 -2.50
N VAL A 161 12.45 -10.69 -2.77
CA VAL A 161 13.00 -9.54 -3.48
C VAL A 161 13.29 -9.89 -4.94
N GLU A 162 12.93 -8.98 -5.85
CA GLU A 162 13.19 -9.05 -7.28
C GLU A 162 13.74 -7.71 -7.77
N GLU A 163 14.50 -7.75 -8.87
CA GLU A 163 14.91 -6.56 -9.58
C GLU A 163 13.75 -5.98 -10.40
N VAL A 164 13.60 -4.65 -10.37
CA VAL A 164 12.58 -3.91 -11.12
C VAL A 164 13.14 -2.60 -11.65
N ASP A 165 12.62 -2.16 -12.78
CA ASP A 165 12.98 -0.86 -13.35
C ASP A 165 12.26 0.28 -12.59
N VAL A 166 13.02 1.31 -12.21
CA VAL A 166 12.53 2.55 -11.59
C VAL A 166 13.15 3.72 -12.35
N GLY A 167 12.44 4.16 -13.39
CA GLY A 167 13.02 5.08 -14.38
C GLY A 167 14.15 4.37 -15.13
N ASP A 168 15.34 4.97 -15.13
CA ASP A 168 16.53 4.43 -15.80
C ASP A 168 17.42 3.57 -14.86
N LEU A 169 16.95 3.25 -13.65
CA LEU A 169 17.68 2.46 -12.66
C LEU A 169 17.04 1.10 -12.43
N VAL A 170 17.87 0.09 -12.20
CA VAL A 170 17.43 -1.20 -11.65
C VAL A 170 17.43 -1.09 -10.12
N ALA A 171 16.28 -1.35 -9.52
CA ALA A 171 16.03 -1.29 -8.08
C ALA A 171 15.61 -2.65 -7.53
N LYS A 172 15.67 -2.81 -6.21
CA LYS A 172 15.09 -3.97 -5.51
C LYS A 172 13.68 -3.66 -5.06
N ALA A 173 12.72 -4.54 -5.37
CA ALA A 173 11.35 -4.44 -4.91
C ALA A 173 10.82 -5.82 -4.48
N LEU A 174 9.71 -5.83 -3.74
CA LEU A 174 9.05 -7.09 -3.44
C LEU A 174 8.54 -7.78 -4.72
N SER A 175 8.51 -9.12 -4.70
CA SER A 175 7.95 -9.93 -5.77
C SER A 175 6.45 -9.61 -5.94
N ARG A 176 5.90 -9.90 -7.12
CA ARG A 176 4.46 -9.67 -7.39
C ARG A 176 3.59 -10.45 -6.40
N GLU A 177 4.00 -11.67 -6.07
CA GLU A 177 3.31 -12.52 -5.10
C GLU A 177 3.39 -11.98 -3.67
N ALA A 178 4.55 -11.44 -3.28
CA ALA A 178 4.70 -10.81 -1.98
C ALA A 178 3.84 -9.55 -1.85
N GLU A 179 3.72 -8.76 -2.93
CA GLU A 179 2.81 -7.61 -2.98
C GLU A 179 1.34 -8.01 -2.76
N VAL A 180 0.91 -9.21 -3.17
CA VAL A 180 -0.44 -9.72 -2.88
C VAL A 180 -0.63 -9.97 -1.38
N ALA A 181 0.30 -10.70 -0.74
CA ALA A 181 0.23 -10.98 0.69
C ALA A 181 0.31 -9.69 1.53
N VAL A 182 1.19 -8.78 1.12
CA VAL A 182 1.34 -7.45 1.72
C VAL A 182 0.08 -6.62 1.57
N ALA A 183 -0.52 -6.54 0.38
CA ALA A 183 -1.74 -5.77 0.16
C ALA A 183 -2.89 -6.28 1.03
N ALA A 184 -3.05 -7.61 1.13
CA ALA A 184 -4.03 -8.23 2.01
C ALA A 184 -3.80 -7.87 3.49
N ALA A 185 -2.58 -8.09 3.99
CA ALA A 185 -2.24 -7.80 5.37
C ALA A 185 -2.36 -6.32 5.70
N HIS A 186 -2.00 -5.43 4.78
CA HIS A 186 -2.11 -3.99 4.94
C HIS A 186 -3.57 -3.54 5.01
N ALA A 187 -4.40 -3.98 4.06
CA ALA A 187 -5.83 -3.70 4.01
C ALA A 187 -6.55 -4.17 5.28
N VAL A 188 -6.15 -5.33 5.83
CA VAL A 188 -6.81 -5.93 7.00
C VAL A 188 -6.26 -5.42 8.33
N TYR A 189 -4.94 -5.38 8.53
CA TYR A 189 -4.36 -5.08 9.85
C TYR A 189 -4.01 -3.60 10.07
N LYS A 190 -3.77 -2.83 9.01
CA LYS A 190 -3.47 -1.40 9.14
C LYS A 190 -4.66 -0.57 8.75
N GLU A 191 -5.30 -0.93 7.64
CA GLU A 191 -6.21 0.00 6.98
C GLU A 191 -7.70 -0.24 7.27
N HIS A 192 -8.07 -1.47 7.61
CA HIS A 192 -9.47 -1.88 7.86
C HIS A 192 -10.41 -1.56 6.68
N LEU A 193 -9.83 -1.46 5.49
CA LEU A 193 -10.46 -0.96 4.27
C LEU A 193 -9.82 -1.66 3.07
N VAL A 194 -10.65 -2.16 2.16
CA VAL A 194 -10.21 -2.77 0.89
C VAL A 194 -10.49 -1.81 -0.24
N LEU A 195 -9.46 -1.46 -1.02
CA LEU A 195 -9.57 -0.65 -2.23
C LEU A 195 -9.72 -1.55 -3.46
N LEU A 196 -10.23 -1.00 -4.57
CA LEU A 196 -10.21 -1.69 -5.86
C LEU A 196 -8.77 -1.97 -6.32
N MET A 197 -7.79 -1.11 -6.00
CA MET A 197 -6.38 -1.39 -6.28
C MET A 197 -5.88 -2.66 -5.58
N ASP A 198 -6.29 -2.91 -4.33
CA ASP A 198 -5.91 -4.14 -3.59
C ASP A 198 -6.46 -5.38 -4.31
N CYS A 199 -7.70 -5.29 -4.79
CA CYS A 199 -8.31 -6.35 -5.59
C CYS A 199 -7.62 -6.56 -6.93
N LEU A 200 -7.20 -5.49 -7.60
CA LEU A 200 -6.47 -5.59 -8.86
C LEU A 200 -5.10 -6.25 -8.67
N VAL A 201 -4.39 -5.93 -7.58
CA VAL A 201 -3.14 -6.63 -7.19
C VAL A 201 -3.41 -8.12 -7.03
N ALA A 202 -4.43 -8.49 -6.24
CA ALA A 202 -4.80 -9.89 -6.03
C ALA A 202 -5.20 -10.59 -7.33
N TRP A 203 -6.10 -10.03 -8.14
CA TRP A 203 -6.54 -10.66 -9.38
C TRP A 203 -5.43 -10.80 -10.42
N SER A 204 -4.46 -9.90 -10.42
CA SER A 204 -3.37 -9.93 -11.39
C SER A 204 -2.29 -10.94 -11.04
N TRP A 205 -1.99 -11.11 -9.74
CA TRP A 205 -0.76 -11.77 -9.30
C TRP A 205 -0.95 -12.90 -8.29
N LEU A 206 -2.19 -13.18 -7.87
CA LEU A 206 -2.47 -14.31 -6.98
C LEU A 206 -2.11 -15.63 -7.67
N ASN A 207 -1.23 -16.39 -7.03
CA ASN A 207 -0.86 -17.74 -7.43
C ASN A 207 -0.49 -18.57 -6.18
N LYS A 208 -0.03 -19.81 -6.38
CA LYS A 208 0.37 -20.69 -5.27
C LYS A 208 1.50 -20.09 -4.42
N ARG A 209 2.45 -19.37 -5.02
CA ARG A 209 3.55 -18.72 -4.28
C ARG A 209 3.03 -17.58 -3.41
N ALA A 210 2.05 -16.79 -3.85
CA ALA A 210 1.42 -15.77 -3.01
C ALA A 210 0.76 -16.37 -1.75
N TRP A 211 0.09 -17.53 -1.89
CA TRP A 211 -0.46 -18.27 -0.74
C TRP A 211 0.64 -18.79 0.19
N ASN A 212 1.73 -19.32 -0.34
CA ASN A 212 2.85 -19.79 0.48
C ASN A 212 3.47 -18.62 1.28
N ILE A 213 3.68 -17.47 0.65
CA ILE A 213 4.18 -16.26 1.33
C ILE A 213 3.20 -15.82 2.42
N ALA A 214 1.90 -15.81 2.12
CA ALA A 214 0.88 -15.50 3.13
C ALA A 214 0.96 -16.47 4.32
N ALA A 215 1.22 -17.76 4.07
CA ALA A 215 1.35 -18.76 5.11
C ALA A 215 2.63 -18.66 5.94
N GLU A 216 3.76 -18.40 5.29
CA GLU A 216 5.04 -18.15 5.93
C GLU A 216 4.96 -16.94 6.87
N HIS A 217 4.22 -15.89 6.48
CA HIS A 217 4.04 -14.68 7.26
C HIS A 217 2.77 -14.66 8.15
N ARG A 218 2.03 -15.77 8.24
CA ARG A 218 0.83 -15.91 9.08
C ARG A 218 -0.23 -14.83 8.78
N VAL A 219 -0.52 -14.63 7.50
CA VAL A 219 -1.52 -13.66 6.99
C VAL A 219 -2.51 -14.30 6.01
N GLU A 220 -2.68 -15.62 6.03
CA GLU A 220 -3.62 -16.38 5.20
C GLU A 220 -5.05 -15.87 5.39
N GLU A 221 -5.48 -15.67 6.63
CA GLU A 221 -6.81 -15.15 6.94
C GLU A 221 -7.04 -13.75 6.33
N SER A 222 -5.99 -12.92 6.27
CA SER A 222 -6.10 -11.61 5.64
C SER A 222 -6.26 -11.72 4.12
N LEU A 223 -5.55 -12.68 3.51
CA LEU A 223 -5.67 -12.96 2.09
C LEU A 223 -7.06 -13.50 1.75
N GLU A 224 -7.60 -14.42 2.54
CA GLU A 224 -8.98 -14.91 2.40
C GLU A 224 -9.98 -13.76 2.47
N MET A 225 -9.87 -12.89 3.48
CA MET A 225 -10.78 -11.74 3.64
C MET A 225 -10.70 -10.75 2.49
N LEU A 226 -9.50 -10.49 1.97
CA LEU A 226 -9.33 -9.68 0.77
C LEU A 226 -10.07 -10.32 -0.41
N LEU A 227 -9.84 -11.61 -0.68
CA LEU A 227 -10.45 -12.31 -1.82
C LEU A 227 -11.98 -12.41 -1.72
N GLU A 228 -12.52 -12.66 -0.52
CA GLU A 228 -13.96 -12.59 -0.26
C GLU A 228 -14.52 -11.21 -0.60
N THR A 229 -13.88 -10.15 -0.11
CA THR A 229 -14.31 -8.76 -0.36
C THR A 229 -14.22 -8.42 -1.84
N CYS A 230 -13.14 -8.82 -2.51
CA CYS A 230 -12.97 -8.62 -3.95
C CYS A 230 -14.03 -9.38 -4.77
N SER A 231 -14.42 -10.58 -4.34
CA SER A 231 -15.52 -11.32 -4.97
C SER A 231 -16.84 -10.55 -4.85
N LEU A 232 -17.15 -9.99 -3.67
CA LEU A 232 -18.34 -9.15 -3.49
C LEU A 232 -18.32 -7.90 -4.38
N ILE A 233 -17.17 -7.23 -4.51
CA ILE A 233 -17.00 -6.06 -5.39
C ILE A 233 -17.24 -6.48 -6.84
N ARG A 234 -16.57 -7.54 -7.30
CA ARG A 234 -16.67 -8.03 -8.67
C ARG A 234 -18.09 -8.46 -9.05
N ASN A 235 -18.81 -9.04 -8.10
CA ASN A 235 -20.20 -9.49 -8.28
C ASN A 235 -21.23 -8.38 -8.11
N ASN A 236 -20.80 -7.10 -8.07
CA ASN A 236 -21.69 -5.94 -7.97
C ASN A 236 -22.53 -5.94 -6.66
N LEU A 237 -22.00 -6.51 -5.59
CA LEU A 237 -22.70 -6.61 -4.29
C LEU A 237 -22.26 -5.51 -3.30
N VAL A 238 -21.06 -4.96 -3.46
CA VAL A 238 -20.53 -3.85 -2.64
C VAL A 238 -19.70 -2.87 -3.49
N GLU A 239 -19.57 -1.64 -3.01
CA GLU A 239 -18.70 -0.60 -3.60
C GLU A 239 -17.30 -0.65 -2.97
N ALA A 240 -16.29 -0.27 -3.73
CA ALA A 240 -14.95 0.03 -3.22
C ALA A 240 -14.75 1.56 -3.13
N PRO A 241 -14.10 2.10 -2.09
CA PRO A 241 -13.49 1.38 -0.97
C PRO A 241 -14.50 0.69 -0.03
N CYS A 242 -14.21 -0.55 0.35
CA CYS A 242 -15.08 -1.37 1.18
C CYS A 242 -14.51 -1.51 2.60
N ARG A 243 -15.24 -1.03 3.61
CA ARG A 243 -14.84 -1.17 5.02
C ARG A 243 -15.07 -2.59 5.51
N LEU A 244 -14.06 -3.14 6.17
CA LEU A 244 -14.16 -4.45 6.80
C LEU A 244 -15.02 -4.34 8.07
N LYS A 245 -15.87 -5.34 8.28
CA LYS A 245 -16.72 -5.40 9.47
C LYS A 245 -15.86 -5.67 10.71
N PRO A 246 -16.12 -5.05 11.87
CA PRO A 246 -15.38 -5.29 13.11
C PRO A 246 -15.27 -6.77 13.50
N SER A 247 -16.32 -7.57 13.29
CA SER A 247 -16.29 -9.00 13.56
C SER A 247 -15.28 -9.77 12.70
N ILE A 248 -15.15 -9.39 11.43
CA ILE A 248 -14.20 -9.98 10.48
C ILE A 248 -12.78 -9.61 10.90
N MET A 249 -12.54 -8.33 11.23
CA MET A 249 -11.23 -7.88 11.70
C MET A 249 -10.83 -8.59 12.99
N LEU A 250 -11.74 -8.72 13.95
CA LEU A 250 -11.49 -9.41 15.21
C LEU A 250 -11.05 -10.86 14.97
N ARG A 251 -11.67 -11.56 14.01
CA ARG A 251 -11.25 -12.91 13.60
C ARG A 251 -9.79 -12.91 13.15
N ALA A 252 -9.41 -12.03 12.21
CA ALA A 252 -8.05 -11.93 11.69
C ALA A 252 -7.01 -11.64 12.78
N TYR A 253 -7.32 -10.75 13.72
CA TYR A 253 -6.41 -10.44 14.83
C TYR A 253 -6.30 -11.61 15.80
N MET A 254 -7.39 -12.31 16.12
CA MET A 254 -7.37 -13.46 17.02
C MET A 254 -6.61 -14.64 16.41
N GLY A 255 -6.87 -14.96 15.14
CA GLY A 255 -6.13 -15.99 14.41
C GLY A 255 -4.63 -15.70 14.38
N LYS A 256 -4.27 -14.44 14.10
CA LYS A 256 -2.87 -14.02 14.11
C LYS A 256 -2.25 -14.04 15.51
N LEU A 257 -2.96 -13.59 16.53
CA LEU A 257 -2.46 -13.60 17.91
C LEU A 257 -2.13 -15.02 18.40
N VAL A 258 -2.93 -16.02 18.00
CA VAL A 258 -2.68 -17.42 18.39
C VAL A 258 -1.44 -17.98 17.68
N ASN A 259 -1.28 -17.67 16.39
CA ASN A 259 -0.33 -18.35 15.52
C ASN A 259 0.98 -17.58 15.24
N ASP A 260 1.04 -16.29 15.57
CA ASP A 260 2.16 -15.41 15.25
C ASP A 260 2.92 -14.95 16.52
N PRO A 261 4.13 -15.48 16.78
CA PRO A 261 4.94 -15.06 17.92
C PRO A 261 5.45 -13.62 17.79
N LEU A 262 5.65 -13.09 16.57
CA LEU A 262 6.16 -11.74 16.33
C LEU A 262 5.09 -10.70 16.68
N LEU A 263 3.84 -10.94 16.28
CA LEU A 263 2.72 -10.09 16.70
C LEU A 263 2.55 -10.12 18.22
N ARG A 264 2.58 -11.31 18.85
CA ARG A 264 2.50 -11.44 20.32
C ARG A 264 3.62 -10.70 21.04
N GLY A 265 4.85 -10.85 20.55
CA GLY A 265 6.03 -10.20 21.13
C GLY A 265 5.98 -8.68 21.08
N THR A 266 5.22 -8.11 20.13
CA THR A 266 5.09 -6.67 19.95
C THR A 266 3.76 -6.10 20.46
N LEU A 267 2.84 -6.93 20.95
CA LEU A 267 1.51 -6.50 21.38
C LEU A 267 1.54 -5.48 22.52
N LEU A 268 2.48 -5.62 23.46
CA LEU A 268 2.65 -4.67 24.57
C LEU A 268 3.06 -3.26 24.11
N ASN A 269 3.54 -3.12 22.87
CA ASN A 269 3.85 -1.81 22.31
C ASN A 269 2.60 -0.98 22.03
N ILE A 270 1.42 -1.60 21.91
CA ILE A 270 0.15 -0.87 21.79
C ILE A 270 -0.02 0.09 22.97
N ALA A 271 0.22 -0.39 24.21
CA ALA A 271 0.09 0.44 25.40
C ALA A 271 1.10 1.60 25.42
N LYS A 272 2.33 1.35 24.93
CA LYS A 272 3.36 2.39 24.77
C LYS A 272 2.98 3.40 23.69
N TYR A 273 2.39 2.94 22.59
CA TYR A 273 1.87 3.79 21.54
C TYR A 273 0.76 4.70 22.08
N PHE A 274 -0.16 4.15 22.89
CA PHE A 274 -1.25 4.92 23.50
C PHE A 274 -0.79 5.95 24.54
N THR A 275 0.34 5.73 25.21
CA THR A 275 0.86 6.65 26.23
C THR A 275 1.80 7.71 25.66
N SER A 276 2.45 7.43 24.53
CA SER A 276 3.44 8.33 23.91
C SER A 276 2.86 9.34 22.93
N ARG A 277 1.68 9.08 22.36
CA ARG A 277 1.08 9.93 21.32
C ARG A 277 0.00 10.84 21.92
N ARG A 278 0.17 12.16 21.84
CA ARG A 278 -0.84 13.14 22.32
C ARG A 278 -2.05 13.30 21.39
N ASP A 279 -1.92 12.84 20.14
CA ASP A 279 -2.86 13.03 19.02
C ASP A 279 -3.70 11.77 18.70
N ILE A 280 -3.76 10.80 19.63
CA ILE A 280 -4.40 9.49 19.37
C ILE A 280 -5.87 9.64 19.04
N GLY A 281 -6.60 10.50 19.76
CA GLY A 281 -8.03 10.71 19.55
C GLY A 281 -8.32 11.14 18.12
N GLU A 282 -7.58 12.12 17.62
CA GLU A 282 -7.70 12.62 16.24
C GLU A 282 -7.36 11.53 15.21
N LYS A 283 -6.34 10.71 15.46
CA LYS A 283 -5.96 9.60 14.58
C LYS A 283 -6.99 8.48 14.53
N ILE A 284 -7.60 8.14 15.67
CA ILE A 284 -8.69 7.16 15.73
C ILE A 284 -9.90 7.69 14.96
N VAL A 285 -10.30 8.93 15.22
CA VAL A 285 -11.42 9.56 14.52
C VAL A 285 -11.15 9.60 13.02
N SER A 286 -9.99 10.10 12.60
CA SER A 286 -9.56 10.12 11.20
C SER A 286 -9.65 8.74 10.54
N ARG A 287 -9.20 7.67 11.21
CA ARG A 287 -9.30 6.29 10.71
C ARG A 287 -10.75 5.79 10.62
N ILE A 288 -11.60 6.13 11.57
CA ILE A 288 -13.02 5.72 11.56
C ILE A 288 -13.80 6.51 10.50
N THR A 289 -13.41 7.75 10.19
CA THR A 289 -14.15 8.61 9.26
C THR A 289 -13.60 8.61 7.83
N ARG A 290 -12.36 8.16 7.61
CA ARG A 290 -11.75 8.18 6.27
C ARG A 290 -12.49 7.33 5.25
N LYS A 291 -12.47 7.79 4.00
CA LYS A 291 -13.12 7.13 2.86
C LYS A 291 -12.15 6.33 1.98
N SER A 292 -10.85 6.55 2.15
CA SER A 292 -9.74 5.94 1.40
C SER A 292 -8.46 6.05 2.24
N TYR A 293 -7.40 5.38 1.80
CA TYR A 293 -6.03 5.47 2.33
C TYR A 293 -5.04 5.38 1.17
#